data_AF-A0A4Q1FL90-F1
#
_entry.id   AF-A0A4Q1FL90-F1
#
_cell.length_a   1.000
_cell.length_b   1.000
_cell.length_c   1.000
_cell.angle_alpha   90.00
_cell.angle_beta   90.00
_cell.angle_gamma   90.00
#
_symmetry.space_group_name_H-M   'P 1'
#
loop_
_entity.id
_entity.type
_entity.pdbx_description
1 polymer ?
#
loop_
_entity_poly.entity_id
_entity_poly.type
_entity_poly.pdbx_seq_one_letter_code
_entity_poly.pdbx_strand_id
1 'polypeptide(L)' 'MNPNTDQDIHKAYHKDWNADNFGPITVPEGKLFFLGDNRNASLDSRYLGFVNENEIVARVFYPRN' A
#
# COMPACT_ATOMS: atom_id res chain seq x y z
N MET A 1 -17.72 4.59 0.28
CA MET A 1 -16.81 4.61 -0.88
C MET A 1 -16.64 6.04 -1.31
N ASN A 2 -15.43 6.58 -1.16
CA ASN A 2 -15.09 7.86 -1.75
C ASN A 2 -14.92 7.67 -3.26
N PRO A 3 -15.69 8.35 -4.14
CA PRO A 3 -15.52 8.24 -5.58
C PRO A 3 -14.40 9.14 -6.11
N ASN A 4 -13.90 10.07 -5.29
CA ASN A 4 -12.94 11.08 -5.73
C ASN A 4 -11.52 10.51 -5.74
N THR A 5 -10.70 11.03 -6.65
CA THR A 5 -9.25 10.77 -6.67
C THR A 5 -8.60 11.27 -5.37
N ASP A 6 -7.74 10.43 -4.81
CA ASP A 6 -6.88 10.82 -3.70
C ASP A 6 -5.61 11.47 -4.26
N GLN A 7 -5.31 12.71 -3.87
CA GLN A 7 -4.22 13.49 -4.45
C GLN A 7 -2.84 12.92 -4.10
N ASP A 8 -2.68 12.32 -2.92
CA ASP A 8 -1.42 11.72 -2.51
C ASP A 8 -1.16 10.43 -3.31
N ILE A 9 -2.22 9.66 -3.56
CA ILE A 9 -2.14 8.46 -4.41
C ILE A 9 -1.86 8.85 -5.87
N HIS A 10 -2.52 9.89 -6.39
CA HIS A 10 -2.24 10.40 -7.74
C HIS A 10 -0.80 10.88 -7.85
N LYS A 11 -0.24 11.53 -6.82
CA LYS A 11 1.16 11.94 -6.80
C LYS A 11 2.13 10.75 -6.81
N ALA A 12 1.81 9.67 -6.11
CA ALA A 12 2.67 8.49 -6.03
C ALA A 12 2.65 7.62 -7.29
N TYR A 13 1.48 7.48 -7.93
CA TYR A 13 1.27 6.51 -9.01
C TYR A 13 0.88 7.13 -10.36
N HIS A 14 0.55 8.41 -10.40
CA HIS A 14 -0.01 9.11 -11.56
C HIS A 14 -1.27 8.40 -12.09
N LYS A 15 -2.13 7.97 -11.16
CA LYS A 15 -3.41 7.30 -11.41
C LYS A 15 -4.51 7.94 -10.59
N ASP A 16 -5.71 7.97 -11.16
CA ASP A 16 -6.90 8.52 -10.52
C ASP A 16 -7.56 7.49 -9.60
N TRP A 17 -6.76 6.94 -8.70
CA TRP A 17 -7.19 5.98 -7.69
C TRP A 17 -7.48 6.68 -6.37
N ASN A 18 -8.14 5.93 -5.48
CA ASN A 18 -8.25 6.31 -4.08
C ASN A 18 -8.04 5.10 -3.18
N ALA A 19 -8.02 5.34 -1.87
CA ALA A 19 -7.70 4.32 -0.90
C ALA A 19 -8.74 3.18 -0.81
N ASP A 20 -10.00 3.45 -1.20
CA ASP A 20 -11.09 2.47 -1.26
C ASP A 20 -11.03 1.65 -2.57
N ASN A 21 -10.57 2.28 -3.66
CA ASN A 21 -10.51 1.72 -5.02
C ASN A 21 -9.11 1.90 -5.60
N PHE A 22 -8.14 1.21 -5.01
CA PHE A 22 -6.75 1.24 -5.41
C PHE A 22 -6.43 0.14 -6.43
N GLY A 23 -5.73 0.49 -7.51
CA GLY A 23 -5.31 -0.46 -8.53
C GLY A 23 -6.26 -0.58 -9.73
N PRO A 24 -6.06 -1.58 -10.62
CA PRO A 24 -5.12 -2.69 -10.47
C PRO A 24 -3.65 -2.27 -10.63
N ILE A 25 -2.76 -2.97 -9.93
CA ILE A 25 -1.31 -2.78 -10.05
C ILE A 25 -0.59 -4.13 -10.01
N THR A 26 0.48 -4.25 -10.80
CA THR A 26 1.42 -5.36 -10.70
C THR A 26 2.60 -4.91 -9.84
N VAL A 27 2.89 -5.65 -8.77
CA VAL A 27 4.07 -5.38 -7.94
C VAL A 27 5.32 -5.81 -8.73
N PRO A 28 6.32 -4.93 -8.92
CA PRO A 28 7.56 -5.30 -9.60
C PRO A 28 8.33 -6.40 -8.86
N GLU A 29 9.22 -7.09 -9.58
CA GLU A 29 10.14 -8.04 -8.96
C GLU A 29 11.04 -7.37 -7.91
N GLY A 30 11.31 -8.07 -6.80
CA GLY A 30 12.11 -7.56 -5.68
C GLY A 30 11.46 -6.43 -4.88
N LYS A 31 10.16 -6.19 -5.09
CA LYS A 31 9.37 -5.17 -4.39
C LYS A 31 8.25 -5.80 -3.58
N LEU A 32 7.84 -5.11 -2.53
CA LEU A 32 6.68 -5.48 -1.72
C LEU A 32 5.66 -4.35 -1.68
N PHE A 33 4.39 -4.75 -1.65
CA PHE A 33 3.24 -3.88 -1.39
C PHE A 33 2.65 -4.30 -0.04
N PHE A 34 2.53 -3.35 0.89
CA PHE A 34 1.98 -3.62 2.22
C PHE A 34 0.74 -2.77 2.49
N LEU A 35 -0.14 -3.30 3.33
CA LEU A 35 -1.34 -2.64 3.84
C LEU A 35 -1.40 -2.83 5.34
N GLY A 36 -1.70 -1.77 6.08
CA GLY A 36 -2.06 -1.92 7.48
C GLY A 36 -3.47 -2.49 7.64
N ASP A 37 -3.69 -3.21 8.74
CA ASP A 37 -5.02 -3.76 9.03
C ASP A 37 -6.05 -2.65 9.30
N ASN A 38 -5.64 -1.57 9.97
CA ASN A 38 -6.48 -0.38 10.16
C ASN A 38 -6.42 0.53 8.91
N ARG A 39 -7.17 0.15 7.88
CA ARG A 39 -7.12 0.78 6.53
C ARG A 39 -7.30 2.29 6.52
N ASN A 40 -8.13 2.83 7.42
CA ASN A 40 -8.43 4.27 7.46
C ASN A 40 -7.36 5.08 8.20
N ALA A 41 -6.49 4.42 8.96
CA ALA A 41 -5.43 5.06 9.76
C ALA A 41 -4.06 4.47 9.44
N SER A 42 -3.85 4.01 8.21
CA SER A 42 -2.58 3.43 7.78
C SER A 42 -1.98 4.24 6.64
N LEU A 43 -0.78 4.78 6.89
CA LEU A 43 0.10 5.30 5.85
C LEU A 43 0.91 4.12 5.30
N ASP A 44 0.39 3.50 4.24
CA ASP A 44 0.91 2.26 3.66
C ASP A 44 1.23 2.41 2.17
N SER A 45 1.48 1.30 1.46
CA SER A 45 1.90 1.33 0.05
C SER A 45 0.91 2.06 -0.86
N ARG A 46 -0.36 2.23 -0.49
CA ARG A 46 -1.31 3.05 -1.27
C ARG A 46 -0.81 4.48 -1.45
N TYR A 47 -0.07 5.00 -0.47
CA TYR A 47 0.44 6.37 -0.45
C TYR A 47 1.95 6.43 -0.64
N LEU A 48 2.69 5.45 -0.10
CA LEU A 48 4.16 5.48 -0.04
C LEU A 48 4.86 4.81 -1.24
N GLY A 49 4.13 4.03 -2.04
CA GLY A 49 4.76 3.19 -3.06
C GLY A 49 5.22 1.84 -2.52
N PHE A 50 6.09 1.18 -3.29
CA PHE A 50 6.66 -0.11 -2.94
C PHE A 50 7.95 0.02 -2.12
N VAL A 51 8.21 -0.97 -1.27
CA VAL A 51 9.49 -1.11 -0.55
C VAL A 51 10.36 -2.18 -1.23
N ASN A 52 11.68 -2.10 -1.10
CA ASN A 52 12.54 -3.18 -1.57
C ASN A 52 12.40 -4.37 -0.63
N GLU A 53 12.31 -5.59 -1.18
CA GLU A 53 12.23 -6.81 -0.37
C GLU A 53 13.47 -6.99 0.53
N ASN A 54 14.64 -6.54 0.08
CA ASN A 54 15.89 -6.61 0.85
C ASN A 54 15.98 -5.62 2.03
N GLU A 55 15.03 -4.70 2.16
CA GLU A 55 14.95 -3.76 3.30
C GLU A 55 14.13 -4.35 4.47
N ILE A 56 13.53 -5.54 4.30
CA ILE A 56 12.78 -6.21 5.35
C ILE A 56 13.72 -6.75 6.41
N VAL A 57 13.58 -6.22 7.63
CA VAL A 57 14.41 -6.63 8.78
C VAL A 57 13.90 -7.91 9.44
N ALA A 58 12.57 -8.06 9.58
CA ALA A 58 11.97 -9.19 10.29
C ALA A 58 10.49 -9.41 9.91
N ARG A 59 9.98 -10.60 10.22
CA ARG A 59 8.55 -10.92 10.18
C ARG A 59 8.01 -11.08 11.60
N VAL A 60 6.88 -10.43 11.89
CA VAL A 60 6.17 -10.61 13.16
C VAL A 60 5.41 -11.93 13.13
N PHE A 61 5.66 -12.78 14.14
CA PHE A 61 4.88 -13.99 14.37
C PHE A 61 3.84 -13.71 15.44
N TYR A 62 2.57 -13.69 15.06
CA TYR A 62 1.46 -13.58 16.01
C TYR A 62 0.96 -14.98 16.38
N PRO A 63 1.16 -15.45 17.62
CA PRO A 63 0.72 -16.77 18.03
C PRO A 63 -0.82 -16.84 18.01
N ARG A 64 -1.36 -17.94 17.49
CA ARG A 64 -2.77 -18.28 17.67
C ARG A 64 -2.87 -19.23 18.87
N ASN A 65 -3.62 -18.82 19.89
CA ASN A 65 -4.04 -19.69 20.99
C ASN A 65 -5.09 -20.70 20.52
#